data_AF-A0AAV7ST14-F1
#
_entry.id   AF-A0AAV7ST14-F1
#
_cell.length_a   1.000
_cell.length_b   1.000
_cell.length_c   1.000
_cell.angle_alpha   90.00
_cell.angle_beta   90.00
_cell.angle_gamma   90.00
#
_symmetry.space_group_name_H-M   'P 1'
#
loop_
_entity.id
_entity.type
_entity.pdbx_description
1 polymer ?
#
loop_
_entity_poly.entity_id
_entity_poly.type
_entity_poly.pdbx_seq_one_letter_code
_entity_poly.pdbx_strand_id
1 'polypeptide(L)'
;MHVSTGSGGELVPRVHHSPRDGPSCVSAPAAHGQAVLELAVPGPAVLDLAVPCSAVLELAVPGPAVLELAVPGPAVLDLTVPGPAVLELALPSPAVLDLAVPYSAVLELAVPGPAVLELAVPGPAVLELAVPGPAVLDLVVPCSAVLELAVPGPAVLELPVPGPAVLDLVVPCSAVLALAVPGPAVLELAVPGPAVLDLAVPCSAVPELALPGPVVLELAVPGPAVFDLAVPCSVVLELAVPGLAVLDLAVPGPAVLELAVPGPAVLELAVPGPAVLDLAVPCSAVLGGARPSGA
;
A
#
# COMPACT_ATOMS: atom_id res chain seq x y z
N MET A 1 -23.68 35.84 -3.86
CA MET A 1 -22.29 36.19 -3.53
C MET A 1 -22.30 37.53 -2.82
N HIS A 2 -22.08 37.55 -1.51
CA HIS A 2 -21.74 38.79 -0.80
C HIS A 2 -20.32 38.59 -0.30
N VAL A 3 -19.36 39.26 -0.92
CA VAL A 3 -17.95 39.26 -0.50
C VAL A 3 -17.79 40.44 0.44
N SER A 4 -17.60 40.16 1.74
CA SER A 4 -17.14 41.17 2.69
C SER A 4 -15.64 41.02 2.82
N THR A 5 -14.88 42.00 2.35
CA THR A 5 -13.42 42.07 2.49
C THR A 5 -13.07 42.68 3.85
N GLY A 6 -12.56 41.85 4.76
CA GLY A 6 -11.94 42.26 6.02
C GLY A 6 -10.49 41.77 6.05
N SER A 7 -9.55 42.68 6.30
CA SER A 7 -8.11 42.45 6.29
C SER A 7 -7.63 41.54 7.43
N GLY A 8 -6.86 40.50 7.09
CA GLY A 8 -6.29 39.49 8.00
C GLY A 8 -6.72 38.10 7.55
N GLY A 9 -6.14 37.64 6.43
CA GLY A 9 -6.75 36.64 5.54
C GLY A 9 -6.81 35.21 6.06
N GLU A 10 -7.80 34.93 6.90
CA GLU A 10 -8.45 33.62 6.99
C GLU A 10 -9.57 33.61 5.94
N LEU A 11 -9.30 33.05 4.77
CA LEU A 11 -10.31 32.85 3.74
C LEU A 11 -11.00 31.52 4.04
N VAL A 12 -12.20 31.57 4.62
CA VAL A 12 -13.11 30.42 4.74
C VAL A 12 -14.25 30.55 3.73
N PRO A 13 -14.03 30.24 2.44
CA PRO A 13 -15.12 30.20 1.48
C PRO A 13 -15.87 28.87 1.62
N ARG A 14 -17.07 28.90 2.23
CA ARG A 14 -18.06 27.81 2.12
C ARG A 14 -18.82 27.96 0.81
N VAL A 15 -18.66 27.01 -0.11
CA VAL A 15 -19.39 27.00 -1.39
C VAL A 15 -20.42 25.87 -1.36
N HIS A 16 -21.68 26.21 -1.09
CA HIS A 16 -22.81 25.31 -1.35
C HIS A 16 -23.33 25.54 -2.77
N HIS A 17 -23.31 24.51 -3.63
CA HIS A 17 -24.01 24.53 -4.93
C HIS A 17 -25.33 23.76 -4.85
N SER A 18 -26.40 24.35 -5.39
CA SER A 18 -27.71 23.70 -5.55
C SER A 18 -27.69 22.73 -6.74
N PRO A 19 -28.49 21.64 -6.72
CA PRO A 19 -28.44 20.61 -7.74
C PRO A 19 -28.88 21.21 -9.09
N ARG A 20 -27.99 21.20 -10.07
CA ARG A 20 -28.32 21.40 -11.48
C ARG A 20 -27.98 20.11 -12.21
N ASP A 21 -28.93 19.61 -13.02
CA ASP A 21 -28.86 18.35 -13.77
C ASP A 21 -27.84 18.39 -14.93
N GLY A 22 -26.55 18.53 -14.62
CA GLY A 22 -25.44 18.44 -15.58
C GLY A 22 -24.09 18.29 -14.88
N PRO A 23 -23.05 17.77 -15.56
CA PRO A 23 -21.73 17.65 -14.96
C PRO A 23 -21.23 19.03 -14.51
N SER A 24 -20.91 19.16 -13.24
CA SER A 24 -20.37 20.40 -12.71
C SER A 24 -18.87 20.43 -12.95
N CYS A 25 -18.43 21.37 -13.80
CA CYS A 25 -17.03 21.72 -13.93
C CYS A 25 -16.73 22.86 -12.94
N VAL A 26 -15.90 22.58 -11.94
CA VAL A 26 -15.44 23.59 -10.98
C VAL A 26 -13.94 23.70 -11.09
N SER A 27 -13.47 24.89 -11.49
CA SER A 27 -12.07 25.31 -11.36
C SER A 27 -12.05 26.44 -10.34
N ALA A 28 -11.40 26.23 -9.20
CA ALA A 28 -11.27 27.28 -8.17
C ALA A 28 -9.97 28.09 -8.37
N PRO A 29 -9.96 29.40 -8.02
CA PRO A 29 -8.78 30.23 -8.16
C PRO A 29 -7.75 29.97 -7.04
N ALA A 30 -6.47 30.15 -7.38
CA ALA A 30 -5.32 30.12 -6.49
C ALA A 30 -5.52 30.97 -5.20
N ALA A 31 -5.82 30.31 -4.08
CA ALA A 31 -5.85 30.96 -2.76
C ALA A 31 -4.43 31.30 -2.31
N HIS A 32 -4.18 32.55 -1.91
CA HIS A 32 -2.88 32.97 -1.36
C HIS A 32 -3.03 33.12 0.17
N GLY A 33 -2.51 32.18 0.97
CA GLY A 33 -2.62 32.17 2.44
C GLY A 33 -2.72 30.76 3.03
N GLN A 34 -3.11 30.59 4.28
CA GLN A 34 -3.57 29.27 4.77
C GLN A 34 -5.03 29.12 4.33
N ALA A 35 -5.34 28.09 3.53
CA ALA A 35 -6.67 27.88 2.96
C ALA A 35 -7.42 26.80 3.76
N VAL A 36 -8.63 27.12 4.21
CA VAL A 36 -9.58 26.12 4.72
C VAL A 36 -10.73 26.06 3.72
N LEU A 37 -10.88 24.90 3.07
CA LEU A 37 -11.87 24.69 2.02
C LEU A 37 -12.79 23.55 2.40
N GLU A 38 -14.09 23.82 2.42
CA GLU A 38 -15.15 22.82 2.57
C GLU A 38 -16.00 22.86 1.31
N LEU A 39 -15.96 21.80 0.52
CA LEU A 39 -16.65 21.72 -0.76
C LEU A 39 -17.54 20.47 -0.81
N ALA A 40 -18.80 20.69 -1.18
CA ALA A 40 -19.75 19.62 -1.48
C ALA A 40 -20.25 19.80 -2.91
N VAL A 41 -19.95 18.84 -3.78
CA VAL A 41 -20.34 18.88 -5.20
C VAL A 41 -21.45 17.85 -5.44
N PRO A 42 -22.72 18.28 -5.57
CA PRO A 42 -23.82 17.36 -5.80
C PRO A 42 -23.80 16.83 -7.24
N GLY A 43 -23.75 15.50 -7.38
CA GLY A 43 -23.89 14.80 -8.65
C GLY A 43 -22.57 14.51 -9.36
N PRO A 44 -22.63 14.04 -10.62
CA PRO A 44 -21.42 13.76 -11.40
C PRO A 44 -20.56 15.01 -11.57
N ALA A 45 -19.26 14.89 -11.31
CA ALA A 45 -18.36 16.04 -11.28
C ALA A 45 -17.04 15.77 -12.00
N VAL A 46 -16.51 16.83 -12.60
CA VAL A 46 -15.11 16.90 -13.04
C VAL A 46 -14.50 18.09 -12.33
N LEU A 47 -13.55 17.83 -11.45
CA LEU A 47 -12.92 18.83 -10.59
C LEU A 47 -11.43 18.91 -10.89
N ASP A 48 -10.96 20.13 -11.12
CA ASP A 48 -9.54 20.45 -11.22
C ASP A 48 -9.26 21.55 -10.19
N LEU A 49 -8.50 21.20 -9.16
CA LEU A 49 -8.22 22.06 -8.03
C LEU A 49 -6.72 22.21 -7.81
N ALA A 50 -6.24 23.44 -7.92
CA ALA A 50 -4.89 23.82 -7.54
C ALA A 50 -4.92 24.73 -6.30
N VAL A 51 -4.41 24.24 -5.17
CA VAL A 51 -4.31 25.00 -3.93
C VAL A 51 -2.83 25.34 -3.68
N PRO A 52 -2.34 26.53 -4.08
CA PRO A 52 -0.90 26.83 -4.16
C PRO A 52 -0.22 27.06 -2.80
N CYS A 53 -0.90 26.74 -1.70
CA CYS A 53 -0.53 27.13 -0.35
C CYS A 53 -0.91 26.04 0.67
N SER A 54 -0.56 26.24 1.94
CA SER A 54 -0.97 25.30 3.00
C SER A 54 -2.48 25.19 3.08
N ALA A 55 -3.00 23.96 3.08
CA ALA A 55 -4.41 23.71 2.95
C ALA A 55 -4.94 22.74 4.01
N VAL A 56 -6.12 23.03 4.53
CA VAL A 56 -7.03 22.05 5.13
C VAL A 56 -8.23 21.96 4.21
N LEU A 57 -8.50 20.78 3.67
CA LEU A 57 -9.55 20.59 2.67
C LEU A 57 -10.43 19.42 3.04
N GLU A 58 -11.73 19.67 3.10
CA GLU A 58 -12.78 18.68 3.22
C GLU A 58 -13.59 18.70 1.92
N LEU A 59 -13.65 17.57 1.23
CA LEU A 59 -14.36 17.45 -0.04
C LEU A 59 -15.26 16.22 -0.06
N ALA A 60 -16.54 16.47 -0.32
CA ALA A 60 -17.55 15.44 -0.54
C ALA A 60 -18.08 15.53 -1.98
N VAL A 61 -17.87 14.48 -2.78
CA VAL A 61 -18.36 14.39 -4.17
C VAL A 61 -19.29 13.20 -4.34
N PRO A 62 -20.58 13.34 -3.99
CA PRO A 62 -21.56 12.29 -4.23
C PRO A 62 -21.85 12.10 -5.73
N GLY A 63 -21.43 10.95 -6.26
CA GLY A 63 -21.67 10.53 -7.64
C GLY A 63 -20.38 10.10 -8.34
N PRO A 64 -20.45 9.78 -9.65
CA PRO A 64 -19.27 9.53 -10.46
C PRO A 64 -18.38 10.78 -10.53
N ALA A 65 -17.08 10.65 -10.26
CA ALA A 65 -16.16 11.78 -10.19
C ALA A 65 -14.86 11.54 -10.97
N VAL A 66 -14.37 12.61 -11.60
CA VAL A 66 -12.98 12.74 -12.01
C VAL A 66 -12.41 13.93 -11.25
N LEU A 67 -11.31 13.72 -10.52
CA LEU A 67 -10.71 14.74 -9.68
C LEU A 67 -9.20 14.79 -9.92
N GLU A 68 -8.72 15.98 -10.24
CA GLU A 68 -7.30 16.34 -10.25
C GLU A 68 -7.08 17.36 -9.13
N LEU A 69 -6.18 17.05 -8.19
CA LEU A 69 -5.84 17.92 -7.07
C LEU A 69 -4.33 18.07 -6.92
N ALA A 70 -3.87 19.31 -6.98
CA ALA A 70 -2.48 19.68 -6.73
C ALA A 70 -2.40 20.63 -5.53
N VAL A 71 -1.68 20.22 -4.48
CA VAL A 71 -1.44 21.04 -3.28
C VAL A 71 0.06 21.15 -3.04
N PRO A 72 0.75 22.18 -3.57
CA PRO A 72 2.19 22.34 -3.40
C PRO A 72 2.65 22.60 -1.97
N GLY A 73 1.75 23.11 -1.10
CA GLY A 73 2.03 23.38 0.31
C GLY A 73 1.67 22.21 1.24
N PRO A 74 2.02 22.29 2.54
CA PRO A 74 1.59 21.31 3.53
C PRO A 74 0.07 21.15 3.55
N ALA A 75 -0.43 19.92 3.57
CA ALA A 75 -1.85 19.64 3.38
C ALA A 75 -2.42 18.70 4.45
N VAL A 76 -3.65 18.97 4.86
CA VAL A 76 -4.53 18.00 5.55
C VAL A 76 -5.78 17.87 4.68
N LEU A 77 -6.03 16.67 4.16
CA LEU A 77 -7.10 16.41 3.21
C LEU A 77 -8.02 15.31 3.75
N ASP A 78 -9.32 15.58 3.78
CA ASP A 78 -10.37 14.58 3.98
C ASP A 78 -11.25 14.55 2.73
N LEU A 79 -11.18 13.43 2.00
CA LEU A 79 -11.84 13.23 0.73
C LEU A 79 -12.83 12.05 0.83
N THR A 80 -14.11 12.34 0.59
CA THR A 80 -15.16 11.31 0.53
C THR A 80 -15.85 11.33 -0.83
N VAL A 81 -15.71 10.25 -1.61
CA VAL A 81 -16.28 10.15 -2.96
C VAL A 81 -17.19 8.92 -3.05
N PRO A 82 -18.48 9.04 -2.65
CA PRO A 82 -19.40 7.91 -2.61
C PRO A 82 -19.98 7.54 -3.99
N GLY A 83 -19.11 7.37 -4.98
CA GLY A 83 -19.41 6.87 -6.32
C GLY A 83 -18.15 6.38 -7.04
N PRO A 84 -18.27 5.89 -8.29
CA PRO A 84 -17.11 5.53 -9.11
C PRO A 84 -16.18 6.73 -9.28
N ALA A 85 -14.88 6.57 -9.07
CA ALA A 85 -13.94 7.70 -9.07
C ALA A 85 -12.68 7.42 -9.91
N VAL A 86 -12.20 8.46 -10.58
CA VAL A 86 -10.82 8.57 -11.07
C VAL A 86 -10.19 9.76 -10.35
N LEU A 87 -9.13 9.52 -9.59
CA LEU A 87 -8.49 10.49 -8.71
C LEU A 87 -7.01 10.60 -9.04
N GLU A 88 -6.55 11.81 -9.32
CA GLU A 88 -5.13 12.14 -9.49
C GLU A 88 -4.74 13.19 -8.44
N LEU A 89 -3.86 12.81 -7.52
CA LEU A 89 -3.47 13.62 -6.37
C LEU A 89 -1.96 13.88 -6.35
N ALA A 90 -1.55 15.14 -6.32
CA ALA A 90 -0.14 15.55 -6.25
C ALA A 90 0.12 16.45 -5.03
N LEU A 91 0.85 15.91 -4.04
CA LEU A 91 1.14 16.54 -2.75
C LEU A 91 2.66 16.57 -2.49
N PRO A 92 3.43 17.48 -3.12
CA PRO A 92 4.90 17.56 -3.00
C PRO A 92 5.42 18.13 -1.67
N SER A 93 4.56 18.23 -0.67
CA SER A 93 4.86 18.76 0.66
C SER A 93 4.33 17.79 1.72
N PRO A 94 4.69 17.96 3.01
CA PRO A 94 4.16 17.10 4.06
C PRO A 94 2.62 17.04 4.04
N ALA A 95 2.08 15.82 4.02
CA ALA A 95 0.64 15.61 3.83
C ALA A 95 0.06 14.62 4.85
N VAL A 96 -1.16 14.93 5.29
CA VAL A 96 -2.07 13.97 5.92
C VAL A 96 -3.27 13.84 5.00
N LEU A 97 -3.59 12.60 4.59
CA LEU A 97 -4.70 12.32 3.69
C LEU A 97 -5.55 11.20 4.27
N ASP A 98 -6.83 11.50 4.44
CA ASP A 98 -7.88 10.51 4.67
C ASP A 98 -8.75 10.45 3.41
N LEU A 99 -8.81 9.29 2.76
CA LEU A 99 -9.56 9.11 1.52
C LEU A 99 -10.48 7.88 1.61
N ALA A 100 -11.77 8.11 1.43
CA ALA A 100 -12.80 7.07 1.39
C ALA A 100 -13.51 7.04 0.02
N VAL A 101 -13.34 5.93 -0.71
CA VAL A 101 -13.98 5.68 -2.01
C VAL A 101 -14.73 4.35 -1.96
N PRO A 102 -16.01 4.33 -1.53
CA PRO A 102 -16.73 3.09 -1.28
C PRO A 102 -17.08 2.25 -2.53
N TYR A 103 -16.84 2.78 -3.73
CA TYR A 103 -17.14 2.13 -5.01
C TYR A 103 -15.85 1.89 -5.81
N SER A 104 -15.98 1.62 -7.11
CA SER A 104 -14.84 1.38 -7.98
C SER A 104 -13.95 2.62 -8.11
N ALA A 105 -12.64 2.45 -7.96
CA ALA A 105 -11.70 3.56 -8.01
C ALA A 105 -10.50 3.27 -8.92
N VAL A 106 -10.04 4.31 -9.62
CA VAL A 106 -8.66 4.42 -10.12
C VAL A 106 -8.04 5.59 -9.36
N LEU A 107 -6.93 5.34 -8.67
CA LEU A 107 -6.22 6.35 -7.90
C LEU A 107 -4.75 6.39 -8.31
N GLU A 108 -4.29 7.57 -8.69
CA GLU A 108 -2.88 7.90 -8.80
C GLU A 108 -2.55 8.93 -7.73
N LEU A 109 -1.63 8.59 -6.82
CA LEU A 109 -1.23 9.47 -5.73
C LEU A 109 0.30 9.59 -5.66
N ALA A 110 0.78 10.82 -5.80
CA ALA A 110 2.18 11.18 -5.65
C ALA A 110 2.39 12.11 -4.45
N VAL A 111 3.11 11.64 -3.43
CA VAL A 111 3.44 12.41 -2.22
C VAL A 111 4.95 12.46 -2.01
N PRO A 112 5.69 13.32 -2.74
CA PRO A 112 7.07 13.61 -2.44
C PRO A 112 7.22 14.37 -1.12
N GLY A 113 7.37 13.64 -0.02
CA GLY A 113 7.54 14.21 1.32
C GLY A 113 7.14 13.25 2.43
N PRO A 114 7.22 13.69 3.69
CA PRO A 114 6.65 12.95 4.81
C PRO A 114 5.14 12.84 4.67
N ALA A 115 4.59 11.63 4.80
CA ALA A 115 3.17 11.38 4.60
C ALA A 115 2.56 10.50 5.69
N VAL A 116 1.31 10.79 6.05
CA VAL A 116 0.41 9.88 6.75
C VAL A 116 -0.82 9.73 5.86
N LEU A 117 -1.08 8.50 5.41
CA LEU A 117 -2.15 8.20 4.45
C LEU A 117 -3.07 7.12 5.02
N GLU A 118 -4.37 7.42 5.11
CA GLU A 118 -5.42 6.46 5.41
C GLU A 118 -6.33 6.31 4.17
N LEU A 119 -6.35 5.13 3.58
CA LEU A 119 -7.02 4.84 2.32
C LEU A 119 -8.03 3.70 2.50
N ALA A 120 -9.31 4.00 2.32
CA ALA A 120 -10.39 3.00 2.37
C ALA A 120 -11.10 2.90 1.03
N VAL A 121 -10.84 1.82 0.29
CA VAL A 121 -11.43 1.57 -1.04
C VAL A 121 -12.11 0.21 -1.06
N PRO A 122 -13.35 0.09 -0.55
CA PRO A 122 -14.05 -1.18 -0.50
C PRO A 122 -14.63 -1.68 -1.82
N GLY A 123 -14.60 -0.89 -2.89
CA GLY A 123 -14.92 -1.38 -4.24
C GLY A 123 -13.68 -1.93 -4.97
N PRO A 124 -13.85 -2.42 -6.22
CA PRO A 124 -12.72 -2.80 -7.06
C PRO A 124 -11.78 -1.61 -7.31
N ALA A 125 -10.48 -1.81 -7.19
CA ALA A 125 -9.53 -0.71 -7.22
C ALA A 125 -8.30 -0.99 -8.10
N VAL A 126 -7.82 0.05 -8.77
CA VAL A 126 -6.46 0.15 -9.31
C VAL A 126 -5.80 1.32 -8.60
N LEU A 127 -4.75 1.06 -7.85
CA LEU A 127 -4.07 2.06 -7.02
C LEU A 127 -2.59 2.12 -7.39
N GLU A 128 -2.14 3.31 -7.77
CA GLU A 128 -0.73 3.62 -8.02
C GLU A 128 -0.27 4.68 -7.01
N LEU A 129 0.66 4.29 -6.13
CA LEU A 129 1.10 5.09 -4.98
C LEU A 129 2.60 5.30 -5.03
N ALA A 130 3.03 6.55 -5.16
CA ALA A 130 4.43 6.96 -5.08
C ALA A 130 4.65 7.90 -3.90
N VAL A 131 5.28 7.41 -2.84
CA VAL A 131 5.55 8.19 -1.61
C VAL A 131 7.05 8.28 -1.34
N PRO A 132 7.79 9.11 -2.10
CA PRO A 132 9.20 9.35 -1.82
C PRO A 132 9.37 10.20 -0.56
N GLY A 133 9.55 9.53 0.57
CA GLY A 133 9.78 10.12 1.88
C GLY A 133 9.46 9.16 3.02
N PRO A 134 9.58 9.59 4.29
CA PRO A 134 9.07 8.82 5.42
C PRO A 134 7.54 8.71 5.33
N ALA A 135 7.00 7.50 5.46
CA ALA A 135 5.57 7.26 5.30
C ALA A 135 4.99 6.38 6.41
N VAL A 136 3.76 6.70 6.81
CA VAL A 136 2.84 5.78 7.49
C VAL A 136 1.64 5.63 6.56
N LEU A 137 1.30 4.40 6.20
CA LEU A 137 0.25 4.11 5.23
C LEU A 137 -0.61 2.96 5.74
N ASP A 138 -1.90 3.27 5.93
CA ASP A 138 -2.94 2.29 6.24
C ASP A 138 -3.90 2.21 5.05
N LEU A 139 -3.91 1.06 4.36
CA LEU A 139 -4.72 0.89 3.15
C LEU A 139 -5.58 -0.36 3.23
N VAL A 140 -6.89 -0.14 3.13
CA VAL A 140 -7.92 -1.15 3.29
C VAL A 140 -8.67 -1.34 1.98
N VAL A 141 -8.45 -2.49 1.32
CA VAL A 141 -9.06 -2.81 0.02
C VAL A 141 -9.72 -4.21 0.07
N PRO A 142 -10.96 -4.32 0.57
CA PRO A 142 -11.66 -5.60 0.74
C PRO A 142 -12.15 -6.27 -0.55
N CYS A 143 -12.06 -5.61 -1.70
CA CYS A 143 -12.45 -6.16 -3.00
C CYS A 143 -11.23 -6.46 -3.88
N SER A 144 -11.48 -6.81 -5.14
CA SER A 144 -10.42 -7.05 -6.11
C SER A 144 -9.55 -5.81 -6.32
N ALA A 145 -8.24 -5.98 -6.18
CA ALA A 145 -7.27 -4.89 -6.21
C ALA A 145 -6.10 -5.20 -7.14
N VAL A 146 -5.66 -4.16 -7.87
CA VAL A 146 -4.31 -4.06 -8.40
C VAL A 146 -3.66 -2.90 -7.67
N LEU A 147 -2.53 -3.14 -7.00
CA LEU A 147 -1.83 -2.14 -6.23
C LEU A 147 -0.35 -2.13 -6.61
N GLU A 148 0.11 -0.96 -7.03
CA GLU A 148 1.52 -0.65 -7.22
C GLU A 148 1.93 0.39 -6.17
N LEU A 149 2.87 0.05 -5.31
CA LEU A 149 3.32 0.91 -4.23
C LEU A 149 4.85 1.05 -4.22
N ALA A 150 5.32 2.28 -4.39
CA ALA A 150 6.73 2.65 -4.30
C ALA A 150 6.97 3.63 -3.15
N VAL A 151 7.68 3.17 -2.12
CA VAL A 151 8.02 3.99 -0.94
C VAL A 151 9.53 3.99 -0.72
N PRO A 152 10.27 4.87 -1.42
CA PRO A 152 11.72 4.89 -1.32
C PRO A 152 12.31 5.47 -0.03
N GLY A 153 11.49 5.85 0.95
CA GLY A 153 11.92 6.25 2.29
C GLY A 153 11.53 5.24 3.38
N PRO A 154 11.81 5.53 4.66
CA PRO A 154 11.38 4.69 5.78
C PRO A 154 9.86 4.57 5.83
N ALA A 155 9.34 3.35 6.00
CA ALA A 155 7.91 3.10 5.91
C ALA A 155 7.38 2.24 7.04
N VAL A 156 6.17 2.57 7.50
CA VAL A 156 5.27 1.66 8.24
C VAL A 156 4.04 1.47 7.37
N LEU A 157 3.75 0.22 7.00
CA LEU A 157 2.67 -0.13 6.08
C LEU A 157 1.74 -1.16 6.73
N GLU A 158 0.44 -0.86 6.79
CA GLU A 158 -0.61 -1.81 7.17
C GLU A 158 -1.59 -1.99 6.00
N LEU A 159 -1.63 -3.21 5.46
CA LEU A 159 -2.32 -3.52 4.20
C LEU A 159 -3.28 -4.71 4.33
N PRO A 160 -4.50 -4.53 4.85
CA PRO A 160 -5.54 -5.55 4.74
C PRO A 160 -6.21 -5.55 3.36
N VAL A 161 -6.00 -6.65 2.61
CA VAL A 161 -6.60 -6.89 1.28
C VAL A 161 -7.40 -8.21 1.24
N PRO A 162 -8.63 -8.25 1.79
CA PRO A 162 -9.50 -9.44 1.82
C PRO A 162 -9.82 -10.10 0.46
N GLY A 163 -9.81 -9.32 -0.63
CA GLY A 163 -10.19 -9.78 -1.97
C GLY A 163 -9.04 -10.42 -2.75
N PRO A 164 -9.31 -10.87 -4.00
CA PRO A 164 -8.25 -11.24 -4.93
C PRO A 164 -7.34 -10.04 -5.23
N ALA A 165 -6.03 -10.22 -5.18
CA ALA A 165 -5.10 -9.11 -5.30
C ALA A 165 -3.90 -9.43 -6.20
N VAL A 166 -3.46 -8.41 -6.94
CA VAL A 166 -2.11 -8.33 -7.52
C VAL A 166 -1.43 -7.15 -6.85
N LEU A 167 -0.32 -7.42 -6.15
CA LEU A 167 0.36 -6.45 -5.33
C LEU A 167 1.84 -6.38 -5.71
N ASP A 168 2.29 -5.21 -6.15
CA ASP A 168 3.69 -4.93 -6.45
C ASP A 168 4.20 -3.84 -5.49
N LEU A 169 5.10 -4.23 -4.59
CA LEU A 169 5.61 -3.37 -3.53
C LEU A 169 7.12 -3.20 -3.61
N VAL A 170 7.56 -1.95 -3.64
CA VAL A 170 8.99 -1.58 -3.67
C VAL A 170 9.30 -0.63 -2.52
N VAL A 171 10.04 -1.13 -1.53
CA VAL A 171 10.44 -0.37 -0.33
C VAL A 171 11.95 -0.47 -0.13
N PRO A 172 12.77 0.36 -0.80
CA PRO A 172 14.23 0.26 -0.77
C PRO A 172 14.90 0.66 0.55
N CYS A 173 14.16 1.26 1.49
CA CYS A 173 14.67 1.69 2.79
C CYS A 173 14.15 0.81 3.93
N SER A 174 14.34 1.23 5.18
CA SER A 174 13.82 0.49 6.33
C SER A 174 12.30 0.42 6.32
N ALA A 175 11.77 -0.79 6.51
CA ALA A 175 10.33 -1.05 6.45
C ALA A 175 9.84 -1.87 7.65
N VAL A 176 8.67 -1.49 8.17
CA VAL A 176 7.80 -2.38 8.94
C VAL A 176 6.55 -2.57 8.10
N LEU A 177 6.22 -3.81 7.77
CA LEU A 177 5.09 -4.12 6.91
C LEU A 177 4.26 -5.24 7.52
N ALA A 178 2.97 -4.97 7.68
CA ALA A 178 1.96 -5.96 8.01
C ALA A 178 0.99 -6.07 6.82
N LEU A 179 0.93 -7.24 6.20
CA LEU A 179 0.08 -7.51 5.05
C LEU A 179 -0.79 -8.73 5.32
N ALA A 180 -2.10 -8.56 5.16
CA ALA A 180 -3.07 -9.64 5.29
C ALA A 180 -3.88 -9.74 3.99
N VAL A 181 -3.68 -10.83 3.25
CA VAL A 181 -4.41 -11.10 1.99
C VAL A 181 -5.22 -12.39 2.10
N PRO A 182 -6.43 -12.34 2.69
CA PRO A 182 -7.32 -13.50 2.78
C PRO A 182 -7.71 -14.15 1.46
N GLY A 183 -7.72 -13.40 0.36
CA GLY A 183 -8.07 -13.89 -0.97
C GLY A 183 -6.88 -14.48 -1.74
N PRO A 184 -7.11 -14.97 -2.98
CA PRO A 184 -6.02 -15.35 -3.88
C PRO A 184 -5.11 -14.17 -4.19
N ALA A 185 -3.79 -14.36 -4.13
CA ALA A 185 -2.84 -13.27 -4.26
C ALA A 185 -1.66 -13.62 -5.17
N VAL A 186 -1.28 -12.67 -6.01
CA VAL A 186 0.07 -12.57 -6.58
C VAL A 186 0.75 -11.40 -5.89
N LEU A 187 1.94 -11.62 -5.35
CA LEU A 187 2.66 -10.64 -4.57
C LEU A 187 4.10 -10.60 -5.04
N GLU A 188 4.55 -9.44 -5.50
CA GLU A 188 5.95 -9.13 -5.72
C GLU A 188 6.39 -8.09 -4.68
N LEU A 189 7.39 -8.42 -3.86
CA LEU A 189 7.89 -7.51 -2.83
C LEU A 189 9.41 -7.43 -2.87
N ALA A 190 9.91 -6.22 -3.06
CA ALA A 190 11.32 -5.90 -3.06
C ALA A 190 11.66 -4.95 -1.90
N VAL A 191 12.42 -5.44 -0.92
CA VAL A 191 12.89 -4.65 0.24
C VAL A 191 14.42 -4.75 0.38
N PRO A 192 15.18 -3.90 -0.33
CA PRO A 192 16.62 -3.78 -0.18
C PRO A 192 17.12 -3.37 1.21
N GLY A 193 16.34 -2.62 1.97
CA GLY A 193 16.71 -2.14 3.30
C GLY A 193 16.44 -3.16 4.42
N PRO A 194 16.78 -2.83 5.67
CA PRO A 194 16.38 -3.61 6.84
C PRO A 194 14.85 -3.70 6.97
N ALA A 195 14.30 -4.89 7.19
CA ALA A 195 12.85 -5.09 7.21
C ALA A 195 12.36 -5.95 8.36
N VAL A 196 11.18 -5.62 8.87
CA VAL A 196 10.32 -6.51 9.66
C VAL A 196 9.04 -6.70 8.87
N LEU A 197 8.74 -7.95 8.51
CA LEU A 197 7.64 -8.29 7.61
C LEU A 197 6.75 -9.34 8.27
N ASP A 198 5.47 -9.04 8.41
CA ASP A 198 4.43 -9.95 8.87
C ASP A 198 3.42 -10.16 7.73
N LEU A 199 3.45 -11.35 7.13
CA LEU A 199 2.66 -11.69 5.95
C LEU A 199 1.69 -12.84 6.26
N ALA A 200 0.39 -12.60 6.09
CA ALA A 200 -0.66 -13.61 6.26
C ALA A 200 -1.48 -13.76 4.97
N VAL A 201 -1.33 -14.91 4.30
CA VAL A 201 -2.01 -15.21 3.02
C VAL A 201 -2.71 -16.58 3.11
N PRO A 202 -3.92 -16.67 3.70
CA PRO A 202 -4.59 -17.95 3.96
C PRO A 202 -5.15 -18.69 2.73
N CYS A 203 -5.08 -18.10 1.53
CA CYS A 203 -5.56 -18.70 0.29
C CYS A 203 -4.41 -19.03 -0.68
N SER A 204 -4.75 -19.34 -1.93
CA SER A 204 -3.75 -19.59 -2.99
C SER A 204 -2.86 -18.37 -3.18
N ALA A 205 -1.56 -18.55 -3.03
CA ALA A 205 -0.59 -17.45 -3.07
C ALA A 205 0.59 -17.76 -3.99
N VAL A 206 1.08 -16.74 -4.69
CA VAL A 206 2.37 -16.73 -5.36
C VAL A 206 3.17 -15.51 -4.87
N PRO A 207 3.86 -15.61 -3.72
CA PRO A 207 4.73 -14.55 -3.24
C PRO A 207 6.14 -14.72 -3.82
N GLU A 208 6.64 -13.67 -4.44
CA GLU A 208 8.03 -13.50 -4.87
C GLU A 208 8.68 -12.41 -4.03
N LEU A 209 9.66 -12.79 -3.21
CA LEU A 209 10.31 -11.91 -2.24
C LEU A 209 11.80 -11.73 -2.55
N ALA A 210 12.21 -10.49 -2.82
CA ALA A 210 13.61 -10.12 -3.01
C ALA A 210 14.06 -9.18 -1.88
N LEU A 211 14.79 -9.72 -0.90
CA LEU A 211 15.15 -9.00 0.32
C LEU A 211 16.67 -8.93 0.52
N PRO A 212 17.39 -8.03 -0.18
CA PRO A 212 18.84 -7.92 -0.04
C PRO A 212 19.33 -7.39 1.32
N GLY A 213 18.45 -6.81 2.15
CA GLY A 213 18.79 -6.31 3.48
C GLY A 213 18.72 -7.38 4.58
N PRO A 214 19.05 -7.02 5.83
CA PRO A 214 18.76 -7.86 6.99
C PRO A 214 17.25 -7.90 7.25
N VAL A 215 16.69 -9.09 7.47
CA VAL A 215 15.23 -9.27 7.58
C VAL A 215 14.82 -10.14 8.75
N VAL A 216 13.71 -9.75 9.39
CA VAL A 216 12.84 -10.64 10.17
C VAL A 216 11.55 -10.83 9.37
N LEU A 217 11.21 -12.07 9.04
CA LEU A 217 10.04 -12.42 8.24
C LEU A 217 9.20 -13.47 8.97
N GLU A 218 7.95 -13.14 9.26
CA GLU A 218 6.91 -14.08 9.64
C GLU A 218 5.95 -14.26 8.47
N LEU A 219 5.79 -15.49 7.97
CA LEU A 219 4.91 -15.80 6.85
C LEU A 219 4.00 -16.99 7.19
N ALA A 220 2.70 -16.78 7.07
CA ALA A 220 1.69 -17.81 7.25
C ALA A 220 0.86 -17.98 5.96
N VAL A 221 0.98 -19.15 5.33
CA VAL A 221 0.24 -19.51 4.10
C VAL A 221 -0.53 -20.82 4.28
N PRO A 222 -1.71 -20.79 4.91
CA PRO A 222 -2.59 -21.96 5.06
C PRO A 222 -3.00 -22.68 3.76
N GLY A 223 -3.03 -21.97 2.63
CA GLY A 223 -3.48 -22.48 1.34
C GLY A 223 -2.36 -23.12 0.50
N PRO A 224 -2.68 -23.52 -0.75
CA PRO A 224 -1.67 -23.87 -1.74
C PRO A 224 -0.75 -22.69 -2.05
N ALA A 225 0.56 -22.92 -2.11
CA ALA A 225 1.54 -21.86 -2.31
C ALA A 225 2.64 -22.26 -3.28
N VAL A 226 3.05 -21.33 -4.14
CA VAL A 226 4.36 -21.33 -4.79
C VAL A 226 5.09 -20.13 -4.24
N PHE A 227 6.24 -20.33 -3.62
CA PHE A 227 6.95 -19.28 -2.89
C PHE A 227 8.42 -19.24 -3.26
N ASP A 228 8.84 -18.07 -3.72
CA ASP A 228 10.23 -17.81 -4.08
C ASP A 228 10.78 -16.72 -3.16
N LEU A 229 11.88 -17.04 -2.48
CA LEU A 229 12.55 -16.11 -1.57
C LEU A 229 14.05 -16.06 -1.84
N ALA A 230 14.55 -14.85 -2.10
CA ALA A 230 15.96 -14.56 -2.22
C ALA A 230 16.41 -13.57 -1.13
N VAL A 231 17.24 -14.05 -0.20
CA VAL A 231 17.84 -13.24 0.87
C VAL A 231 19.36 -13.42 0.90
N PRO A 232 20.14 -12.59 0.20
CA PRO A 232 21.61 -12.68 0.20
C PRO A 232 22.26 -12.34 1.55
N CYS A 233 21.53 -11.68 2.44
CA CYS A 233 22.01 -11.19 3.74
C CYS A 233 21.48 -12.02 4.92
N SER A 234 21.55 -11.48 6.13
CA SER A 234 21.10 -12.17 7.33
C SER A 234 19.58 -12.21 7.44
N VAL A 235 19.02 -13.37 7.78
CA VAL A 235 17.57 -13.55 7.93
C VAL A 235 17.19 -14.31 9.19
N VAL A 236 16.11 -13.88 9.83
CA VAL A 236 15.30 -14.70 10.75
C VAL A 236 13.97 -14.93 10.06
N LEU A 237 13.60 -16.20 9.87
CA LEU A 237 12.43 -16.57 9.10
C LEU A 237 11.59 -17.59 9.87
N GLU A 238 10.32 -17.26 10.07
CA GLU A 238 9.31 -18.18 10.56
C GLU A 238 8.28 -18.39 9.45
N LEU A 239 8.15 -19.63 8.99
CA LEU A 239 7.26 -19.98 7.88
C LEU A 239 6.34 -21.13 8.27
N ALA A 240 5.02 -20.89 8.17
CA ALA A 240 3.99 -21.89 8.39
C ALA A 240 3.15 -22.09 7.12
N VAL A 241 3.29 -23.25 6.48
CA VAL A 241 2.55 -23.60 5.25
C VAL A 241 1.89 -24.97 5.41
N PRO A 242 0.70 -25.06 6.03
CA PRO A 242 0.03 -26.34 6.23
C PRO A 242 -0.61 -26.94 4.96
N GLY A 243 -0.67 -26.19 3.85
CA GLY A 243 -1.18 -26.63 2.56
C GLY A 243 -0.16 -27.33 1.67
N LEU A 244 -0.50 -27.44 0.37
CA LEU A 244 0.44 -27.89 -0.66
C LEU A 244 1.43 -26.76 -0.95
N ALA A 245 2.73 -27.06 -0.90
CA ALA A 245 3.77 -26.04 -1.08
C ALA A 245 4.80 -26.43 -2.15
N VAL A 246 5.19 -25.46 -2.98
CA VAL A 246 6.46 -25.45 -3.69
C VAL A 246 7.24 -24.25 -3.16
N LEU A 247 8.37 -24.49 -2.50
CA LEU A 247 9.18 -23.42 -1.91
C LEU A 247 10.60 -23.47 -2.47
N ASP A 248 11.06 -22.35 -3.02
CA ASP A 248 12.44 -22.14 -3.46
C ASP A 248 13.09 -21.03 -2.62
N LEU A 249 14.00 -21.42 -1.72
CA LEU A 249 14.67 -20.51 -0.79
C LEU A 249 16.18 -20.42 -1.10
N ALA A 250 16.64 -19.22 -1.42
CA ALA A 250 18.06 -18.89 -1.61
C ALA A 250 18.54 -17.94 -0.52
N VAL A 251 19.27 -18.46 0.46
CA VAL A 251 19.81 -17.68 1.59
C VAL A 251 21.33 -17.86 1.73
N PRO A 252 22.15 -17.15 0.94
CA PRO A 252 23.61 -17.16 1.06
C PRO A 252 24.17 -16.70 2.40
N GLY A 253 23.48 -15.79 3.09
CA GLY A 253 23.93 -15.19 4.35
C GLY A 253 23.65 -16.07 5.59
N PRO A 254 23.97 -15.56 6.79
CA PRO A 254 23.61 -16.21 8.04
C PRO A 254 22.09 -16.30 8.23
N ALA A 255 21.59 -17.46 8.64
CA ALA A 255 20.14 -17.68 8.71
C ALA A 255 19.70 -18.39 10.00
N VAL A 256 18.55 -17.99 10.53
CA VAL A 256 17.75 -18.79 11.47
C VAL A 256 16.41 -19.03 10.79
N LEU A 257 16.12 -20.28 10.42
CA LEU A 257 14.87 -20.65 9.75
C LEU A 257 14.10 -21.64 10.62
N GLU A 258 12.83 -21.33 10.86
CA GLU A 258 11.83 -22.23 11.44
C GLU A 258 10.75 -22.48 10.39
N LEU A 259 10.69 -23.73 9.91
CA LEU A 259 9.83 -24.12 8.80
C LEU A 259 8.84 -25.20 9.26
N ALA A 260 7.55 -24.88 9.27
CA ALA A 260 6.46 -25.80 9.58
C ALA A 260 5.58 -26.03 8.34
N VAL A 261 5.78 -27.18 7.69
CA VAL A 261 5.06 -27.52 6.45
C VAL A 261 4.40 -28.89 6.60
N PRO A 262 3.28 -29.01 7.35
CA PRO A 262 2.59 -30.28 7.61
C PRO A 262 1.85 -30.86 6.39
N GLY A 263 1.78 -30.16 5.26
CA GLY A 263 1.21 -30.66 4.01
C GLY A 263 2.25 -31.31 3.07
N PRO A 264 1.84 -31.78 1.88
CA PRO A 264 2.75 -32.19 0.82
C PRO A 264 3.58 -31.00 0.33
N ALA A 265 4.90 -31.17 0.21
CA ALA A 265 5.78 -30.08 -0.17
C ALA A 265 6.93 -30.52 -1.09
N VAL A 266 7.27 -29.64 -2.03
CA VAL A 266 8.56 -29.66 -2.74
C VAL A 266 9.35 -28.48 -2.22
N LEU A 267 10.53 -28.75 -1.68
CA LEU A 267 11.39 -27.72 -1.09
C LEU A 267 12.76 -27.76 -1.78
N GLU A 268 13.16 -26.63 -2.37
CA GLU A 268 14.53 -26.37 -2.79
C GLU A 268 15.17 -25.35 -1.85
N LEU A 269 16.27 -25.77 -1.20
CA LEU A 269 16.94 -24.95 -0.21
C LEU A 269 18.43 -24.77 -0.54
N ALA A 270 18.84 -23.53 -0.77
CA ALA A 270 20.23 -23.14 -0.99
C ALA A 270 20.71 -22.20 0.12
N VAL A 271 21.31 -22.77 1.17
CA VAL A 271 21.84 -22.03 2.32
C VAL A 271 23.33 -22.34 2.52
N PRO A 272 24.22 -21.77 1.69
CA PRO A 272 25.66 -22.00 1.80
C PRO A 272 26.30 -21.30 3.01
N GLY A 273 25.62 -20.32 3.62
CA GLY A 273 26.05 -19.64 4.83
C GLY A 273 25.82 -20.44 6.12
N PRO A 274 26.26 -19.93 7.28
CA PRO A 274 25.97 -20.55 8.57
C PRO A 274 24.48 -20.44 8.88
N ALA A 275 23.83 -21.57 9.20
CA ALA A 275 22.40 -21.59 9.43
C ALA A 275 21.99 -22.48 10.61
N VAL A 276 20.99 -22.01 11.36
CA VAL A 276 20.19 -22.82 12.28
C VAL A 276 18.88 -23.11 11.57
N LEU A 277 18.55 -24.39 11.43
CA LEU A 277 17.35 -24.84 10.74
C LEU A 277 16.54 -25.74 11.67
N ASP A 278 15.32 -25.33 11.98
CA ASP A 278 14.28 -26.22 12.51
C ASP A 278 13.24 -26.47 11.42
N LEU A 279 12.93 -27.75 11.20
CA LEU A 279 12.13 -28.19 10.06
C LEU A 279 11.15 -29.29 10.51
N ALA A 280 9.87 -28.95 10.45
CA ALA A 280 8.76 -29.85 10.70
C ALA A 280 8.01 -30.16 9.38
N VAL A 281 8.43 -31.23 8.70
CA VAL A 281 7.78 -31.76 7.47
C VAL A 281 7.32 -33.20 7.69
N PRO A 282 6.12 -33.62 7.22
CA PRO A 282 5.71 -35.01 7.20
C PRO A 282 6.41 -35.79 6.08
N CYS A 283 6.28 -37.11 6.13
CA CYS A 283 6.98 -38.08 5.28
C CYS A 283 6.76 -37.96 3.75
N SER A 284 5.90 -37.06 3.28
CA SER A 284 5.55 -36.87 1.85
C SER A 284 6.24 -35.67 1.18
N ALA A 285 7.32 -35.15 1.76
CA ALA A 285 8.08 -34.04 1.19
C ALA A 285 9.25 -34.50 0.30
N VAL A 286 9.49 -33.76 -0.79
CA VAL A 286 10.70 -33.89 -1.62
C VAL A 286 11.64 -32.74 -1.27
N LEU A 287 12.87 -33.08 -0.87
CA LEU A 287 13.90 -32.12 -0.45
C LEU A 287 15.03 -32.12 -1.48
N GLY A 288 15.22 -31.00 -2.18
CA GLY A 288 16.42 -30.69 -2.96
C GLY A 288 17.28 -29.70 -2.19
N GLY A 289 18.58 -29.98 -2.00
CA GLY A 289 19.41 -29.04 -1.26
C GLY A 289 20.91 -29.19 -1.51
N ALA A 290 21.59 -28.05 -1.57
CA ALA A 290 23.04 -27.95 -1.52
C ALA A 290 23.44 -27.49 -0.11
N ARG A 291 23.81 -28.43 0.77
CA ARG A 291 24.34 -28.10 2.10
C ARG A 291 25.80 -27.62 2.01
N PRO A 292 26.21 -26.64 2.82
CA PRO A 292 27.62 -26.27 2.93
C PRO A 292 28.42 -27.44 3.53
N SER A 293 29.57 -27.71 2.94
CA SER A 293 30.57 -28.60 3.53
C SER A 293 31.05 -27.98 4.84
N GLY A 294 30.87 -28.70 5.95
CA GLY A 294 31.05 -28.16 7.29
C GLY A 294 32.43 -27.56 7.59
N ALA A 295 32.41 -26.62 8.53
CA ALA A 295 33.47 -26.35 9.50
C ALA A 295 32.80 -25.93 10.82
#